data_AF-A0A9C9EPG9-F1
#
_entry.id   AF-A0A9C9EPG9-F1
#
_cell.length_a   1.000
_cell.length_b   1.000
_cell.length_c   1.000
_cell.angle_alpha   90.00
_cell.angle_beta   90.00
_cell.angle_gamma   90.00
#
_symmetry.space_group_name_H-M   'P 1'
#
loop_
_entity.id
_entity.type
_entity.pdbx_description
1 polymer ?
#
loop_
_entity_poly.entity_id
_entity_poly.type
_entity_poly.pdbx_seq_one_letter_code
_entity_poly.pdbx_strand_id
1 'polypeptide(L)'
;MDELGSIKVTDWALDMLTHIIIRRYNDNKTLIVTSNFLDEPKREGEERLEDRISYRLRSRLYEMCATVEMSGSDYRKNHNKKNTFT
;
A
#
# COMPACT_ATOMS: atom_id res chain seq x y z
N MET A 1 7.30 -5.11 -0.65
CA MET A 1 6.00 -5.63 -0.18
C MET A 1 4.96 -5.06 -1.10
N ASP A 2 4.11 -5.90 -1.66
CA ASP A 2 3.12 -5.50 -2.66
C ASP A 2 1.72 -5.44 -2.05
N GLU A 3 0.86 -4.56 -2.57
CA GLU A 3 -0.57 -4.45 -2.23
C GLU A 3 -0.91 -4.25 -0.74
N LEU A 4 -0.14 -3.43 -0.03
CA LEU A 4 -0.37 -3.17 1.40
C LEU A 4 -1.78 -2.56 1.63
N GLY A 5 -2.56 -3.19 2.49
CA GLY A 5 -3.93 -2.78 2.82
C GLY A 5 -5.01 -3.27 1.84
N SER A 6 -4.65 -3.90 0.71
CA SER A 6 -5.60 -4.36 -0.33
C SER A 6 -6.60 -5.40 0.17
N ILE A 7 -6.20 -6.23 1.13
CA ILE A 7 -7.03 -7.30 1.70
C ILE A 7 -7.41 -6.89 3.12
N LYS A 8 -8.67 -7.12 3.53
CA LYS A 8 -9.03 -7.18 4.95
C LYS A 8 -8.29 -8.37 5.55
N VAL A 9 -7.07 -8.10 6.02
CA VAL A 9 -6.21 -9.08 6.65
C VAL A 9 -6.88 -9.53 7.95
N THR A 10 -6.78 -10.82 8.26
CA THR A 10 -7.12 -11.32 9.60
C THR A 10 -6.19 -10.65 10.61
N ASP A 11 -6.61 -10.56 11.88
CA ASP A 11 -5.79 -9.96 12.94
C ASP A 11 -4.37 -10.56 12.98
N TRP A 12 -4.27 -11.88 12.82
CA TRP A 12 -2.99 -12.58 12.73
C TRP A 12 -2.12 -12.13 11.54
N ALA A 13 -2.72 -11.93 10.36
CA ALA A 13 -1.97 -11.47 9.19
C ALA A 13 -1.50 -10.01 9.37
N LEU A 14 -2.28 -9.17 10.05
CA LEU A 14 -1.88 -7.82 10.42
C LEU A 14 -0.69 -7.84 11.41
N ASP A 15 -0.70 -8.74 12.38
CA ASP A 15 0.41 -8.93 13.32
C ASP A 15 1.70 -9.32 12.60
N MET A 16 1.61 -10.21 11.60
CA MET A 16 2.76 -10.59 10.77
C MET A 16 3.31 -9.42 9.93
N LEU A 17 2.44 -8.65 9.29
CA LEU A 17 2.84 -7.44 8.56
C LEU A 17 3.53 -6.44 9.50
N THR A 18 2.95 -6.22 10.67
CA THR A 18 3.47 -5.34 11.71
C THR A 18 4.86 -5.78 12.16
N HIS A 19 5.03 -7.07 12.45
CA HIS A 19 6.31 -7.64 12.86
C HIS A 19 7.40 -7.44 11.80
N ILE A 20 7.10 -7.70 10.52
CA ILE A 20 8.05 -7.53 9.41
C ILE A 20 8.48 -6.07 9.28
N ILE A 21 7.53 -5.13 9.26
CA ILE A 21 7.81 -3.71 9.08
C ILE A 21 8.60 -3.16 10.26
N ILE A 22 8.20 -3.47 11.51
CA ILE A 22 8.94 -3.07 12.72
C ILE A 22 10.36 -3.59 12.69
N ARG A 23 10.57 -4.84 12.26
CA ARG A 23 11.91 -5.42 12.17
C ARG A 23 12.78 -4.68 11.16
N ARG A 24 12.25 -4.35 9.97
CA ARG A 24 13.00 -3.59 8.95
C ARG A 24 13.29 -2.16 9.40
N TYR A 25 12.33 -1.52 10.07
CA TYR A 25 12.48 -0.20 10.67
C TYR A 25 13.61 -0.20 11.71
N ASN A 26 13.57 -1.11 12.69
CA ASN A 26 14.58 -1.20 13.74
C ASN A 26 15.99 -1.52 13.20
N ASP A 27 16.07 -2.37 12.16
CA ASP A 27 17.34 -2.77 11.56
C ASP A 27 17.82 -1.78 10.46
N ASN A 28 17.14 -0.63 10.29
CA ASN A 28 17.40 0.37 9.23
C ASN A 28 17.55 -0.24 7.83
N LYS A 29 16.71 -1.23 7.52
CA LYS A 29 16.73 -1.92 6.24
C LYS A 29 15.77 -1.28 5.27
N THR A 30 16.23 -1.09 4.02
CA THR A 30 15.39 -0.63 2.92
C THR A 30 14.11 -1.45 2.80
N LEU A 31 13.01 -0.74 2.59
CA LEU A 31 11.68 -1.29 2.39
C LEU A 31 11.02 -0.51 1.25
N ILE A 32 10.53 -1.23 0.24
CA ILE A 32 9.67 -0.69 -0.82
C ILE A 32 8.30 -1.29 -0.62
N VAL A 33 7.28 -0.43 -0.62
CA VAL A 33 5.87 -0.79 -0.42
C VAL A 33 5.02 -0.17 -1.52
N THR A 34 4.04 -0.91 -2.00
CA THR A 34 2.96 -0.39 -2.86
C THR A 34 1.64 -0.49 -2.11
N SER A 35 0.74 0.47 -2.34
CA SER A 35 -0.62 0.44 -1.81
C SER A 35 -1.57 1.11 -2.79
N ASN A 36 -2.82 0.67 -2.77
CA ASN A 36 -3.92 1.30 -3.50
C ASN A 36 -4.70 2.29 -2.63
N PHE A 37 -4.30 2.49 -1.37
CA PHE A 37 -4.92 3.42 -0.44
C PHE A 37 -4.04 4.65 -0.25
N LEU A 38 -4.69 5.80 -0.26
CA LEU A 38 -4.06 7.08 0.01
C LEU A 38 -4.23 7.44 1.48
N ASP A 39 -3.43 8.39 1.96
CA ASP A 39 -3.62 9.00 3.27
C ASP A 39 -4.76 10.02 3.24
N GLU A 40 -4.94 10.67 2.09
CA GLU A 40 -6.06 11.55 1.81
C GLU A 40 -6.99 10.89 0.79
N PRO A 41 -8.23 10.53 1.18
CA PRO A 41 -9.17 9.89 0.28
C PRO A 41 -9.62 10.86 -0.81
N LYS A 42 -9.75 10.39 -2.05
CA LYS A 42 -10.17 11.23 -3.18
C LYS A 42 -11.69 11.36 -3.27
N ARG A 43 -12.40 10.42 -2.65
CA ARG A 43 -13.87 10.40 -2.60
C ARG A 43 -14.33 10.13 -1.19
N GLU A 44 -15.46 10.73 -0.85
CA GLU A 44 -16.13 10.48 0.42
C GLU A 44 -16.50 9.00 0.54
N GLY A 45 -16.12 8.36 1.65
CA GLY A 45 -16.32 6.93 1.90
C GLY A 45 -15.15 6.02 1.49
N GLU A 46 -14.07 6.53 0.92
CA GLU A 46 -12.84 5.75 0.73
C GLU A 46 -12.08 5.59 2.06
N GLU A 47 -11.69 4.36 2.38
CA GLU A 47 -10.81 4.05 3.52
C GLU A 47 -9.40 4.57 3.25
N ARG A 48 -8.74 5.09 4.28
CA ARG A 48 -7.34 5.51 4.21
C ARG A 48 -6.42 4.31 4.42
N LEU A 49 -5.15 4.47 4.06
CA LEU A 49 -4.14 3.47 4.40
C LEU A 49 -4.04 3.28 5.92
N GLU A 50 -4.07 4.37 6.69
CA GLU A 50 -4.03 4.33 8.16
C GLU A 50 -5.17 3.54 8.80
N ASP A 51 -6.37 3.57 8.20
CA ASP A 51 -7.53 2.82 8.69
C ASP A 51 -7.32 1.31 8.54
N ARG A 52 -6.54 0.89 7.54
CA ARG A 52 -6.32 -0.53 7.22
C ARG A 52 -5.12 -1.16 7.91
N ILE A 53 -4.06 -0.39 8.12
CA ILE A 53 -2.81 -0.91 8.71
C ILE A 53 -2.52 -0.39 10.12
N SER A 54 -3.44 0.39 10.68
CA SER A 54 -3.27 1.19 11.89
C SER A 54 -2.38 2.42 11.72
N TYR A 55 -2.74 3.46 12.46
CA TYR A 55 -1.95 4.69 12.60
C TYR A 55 -0.49 4.43 13.02
N ARG A 56 -0.25 3.48 13.94
CA ARG A 56 1.10 3.18 14.45
C ARG A 56 2.02 2.67 13.35
N LEU A 57 1.53 1.74 12.54
CA LEU A 57 2.33 1.18 11.43
C LEU A 57 2.57 2.22 10.36
N ARG A 58 1.53 3.01 10.04
CA ARG A 58 1.62 4.10 9.06
C ARG A 58 2.65 5.16 9.44
N SER A 59 2.73 5.51 10.74
CA SER A 59 3.72 6.45 11.27
C SER A 59 5.16 5.97 11.05
N ARG A 60 5.46 4.68 11.22
CA ARG A 60 6.80 4.14 10.95
C ARG A 60 7.17 4.15 9.48
N LEU A 61 6.19 3.88 8.61
CA LEU A 61 6.37 4.03 7.18
C LEU A 61 6.62 5.50 6.79
N TYR A 62 5.95 6.47 7.41
CA TYR A 62 6.23 7.90 7.16
C TYR A 62 7.66 8.30 7.51
N GLU A 63 8.18 7.75 8.60
CA GLU A 63 9.53 8.07 9.05
C GLU A 63 10.60 7.46 8.14
N MET A 64 10.41 6.22 7.69
CA MET A 64 11.44 5.48 6.95
C MET A 64 11.27 5.49 5.42
N CYS A 65 10.10 5.85 4.90
CA CYS A 65 9.79 5.84 3.47
C CYS A 65 9.36 7.22 2.97
N ALA A 66 9.74 7.55 1.74
CA ALA A 66 9.14 8.65 1.00
C ALA A 66 7.85 8.17 0.32
N THR A 67 6.74 8.90 0.50
CA THR A 67 5.49 8.63 -0.20
C THR A 67 5.58 9.15 -1.63
N VAL A 68 5.27 8.29 -2.62
CA VAL A 68 5.18 8.65 -4.04
C VAL A 68 3.79 8.29 -4.52
N GLU A 69 2.97 9.30 -4.80
CA GLU A 69 1.64 9.08 -5.36
C GLU A 69 1.74 8.77 -6.86
N MET A 70 1.12 7.68 -7.28
CA MET A 70 1.07 7.25 -8.68
C MET A 70 -0.28 7.62 -9.29
N SER A 71 -0.27 8.40 -10.37
CA SER A 71 -1.45 8.73 -11.17
C SER A 71 -1.32 8.19 -12.59
N GLY A 72 -2.40 7.65 -13.14
CA GLY A 72 -2.42 7.20 -14.53
C GLY A 72 -3.61 6.30 -14.86
N SER A 73 -3.85 6.09 -16.16
CA SER A 73 -4.84 5.11 -16.63
C SER A 73 -4.33 3.68 -16.43
N ASP A 74 -5.24 2.75 -16.17
CA ASP A 74 -4.93 1.32 -16.05
C ASP A 74 -4.18 0.79 -17.28
N TYR A 75 -2.91 0.44 -17.09
CA TYR A 75 -2.04 -0.06 -18.15
C TYR A 75 -2.52 -1.42 -18.69
N ARG A 76 -2.98 -2.33 -17.83
CA ARG A 76 -3.41 -3.68 -18.23
C ARG A 76 -4.64 -3.60 -19.15
N LYS A 77 -5.59 -2.70 -18.85
CA LYS A 77 -6.77 -2.45 -19.69
C LYS A 77 -6.40 -1.86 -21.05
N ASN A 78 -5.48 -0.89 -21.06
CA ASN A 78 -5.08 -0.22 -22.30
C ASN A 78 -4.20 -1.10 -23.19
N HIS A 79 -3.43 -2.02 -22.62
CA HIS A 79 -2.60 -2.97 -23.36
C HIS A 79 -3.45 -4.03 -24.09
N ASN A 80 -4.49 -4.57 -23.45
CA ASN A 80 -5.36 -5.57 -24.08
C ASN A 80 -6.19 -5.03 -25.25
N LYS A 81 -6.52 -3.73 -25.28
CA LYS A 81 -7.21 -3.12 -26.44
C LYS A 81 -6.38 -3.18 -27.74
N LYS A 82 -5.06 -3.29 -27.65
CA LYS A 82 -4.18 -3.40 -28.82
C LYS A 82 -4.12 -4.83 -29.40
N ASN A 83 -4.64 -5.83 -28.69
CA ASN A 83 -4.63 -7.24 -29.11
C ASN A 83 -5.96 -7.72 -29.70
N THR A 84 -6.95 -6.85 -29.91
CA THR A 84 -8.29 -7.24 -30.41
C THR A 84 -8.59 -6.78 -31.84
N PHE A 85 -7.56 -6.53 -32.66
CA PHE A 85 -7.72 -6.37 -34.10
C PHE A 85 -6.73 -7.28 -34.84
N THR A 86 -7.10 -8.56 -34.94
CA THR A 86 -6.84 -9.43 -36.10
C THR A 86 -7.85 -10.57 -36.08
#